data_AF-W2TJY9-F1
#
_entry.id   AF-W2TJY9-F1
#
_cell.length_a   1.000
_cell.length_b   1.000
_cell.length_c   1.000
_cell.angle_alpha   90.00
_cell.angle_beta   90.00
_cell.angle_gamma   90.00
#
_symmetry.space_group_name_H-M   'P 1'
#
loop_
_entity.id
_entity.type
_entity.pdbx_description
1 polymer ?
#
loop_
_entity_poly.entity_id
_entity_poly.type
_entity_poly.pdbx_seq_one_letter_code
_entity_poly.pdbx_strand_id
1 'polypeptide(L)'
;ITLRFSSLIVSGRRLALIDCPGHAGLIRAVLSASTVFDMAIVVVEASSGIQPQTAEHLLLCSIFCPKRVIVVLNKIDLVKENEIPNITKKVRKAIIALGIAEESPIVPLSLLKIEENTLHELMCVLTKSVYEPLRENSGSCWVIKTFHHISGLTVCSS
;
A
#
# COMPACT_ATOMS: atom_id res chain seq x y z
N ILE A 1 0.34 -13.05 -15.91
CA ILE A 1 0.36 -11.66 -15.41
C ILE A 1 0.54 -11.76 -13.90
N THR A 2 1.69 -11.36 -13.38
CA THR A 2 2.20 -11.86 -12.09
C THR A 2 2.36 -10.70 -11.11
N LEU A 3 1.64 -10.75 -9.99
CA LEU A 3 1.94 -9.90 -8.83
C LEU A 3 3.37 -10.18 -8.39
N ARG A 4 4.18 -9.14 -8.18
CA ARG A 4 5.55 -9.33 -7.69
C ARG A 4 5.51 -9.35 -6.17
N PHE A 5 6.07 -10.41 -5.59
CA PHE A 5 6.23 -10.57 -4.16
C PHE A 5 7.69 -10.32 -3.79
N SER A 6 7.94 -9.50 -2.78
CA SER A 6 9.24 -9.38 -2.12
C SER A 6 9.04 -9.38 -0.61
N SER A 7 10.07 -9.77 0.14
CA SER A 7 10.00 -9.76 1.61
C SER A 7 11.05 -8.82 2.16
N LEU A 8 10.65 -8.00 3.13
CA LEU A 8 11.54 -7.12 3.88
C LEU A 8 11.41 -7.42 5.37
N ILE A 9 12.52 -7.41 6.11
CA ILE A 9 12.48 -7.49 7.57
C ILE A 9 12.64 -6.08 8.12
N VAL A 10 11.65 -5.62 8.89
CA VAL A 10 11.64 -4.31 9.54
C VAL A 10 11.34 -4.52 11.02
N SER A 11 12.26 -4.09 11.89
CA SER A 11 12.09 -4.16 13.36
C SER A 11 11.70 -5.56 13.86
N GLY A 12 12.36 -6.59 13.34
CA GLY A 12 12.11 -8.00 13.68
C GLY A 12 10.86 -8.62 13.04
N ARG A 13 10.10 -7.87 12.25
CA ARG A 13 8.89 -8.35 11.57
C ARG A 13 9.13 -8.56 10.08
N ARG A 14 8.56 -9.63 9.51
CA ARG A 14 8.63 -9.91 8.07
C ARG A 14 7.42 -9.27 7.37
N LEU A 15 7.68 -8.25 6.57
CA LEU A 15 6.72 -7.62 5.68
C LEU A 15 6.76 -8.32 4.33
N ALA A 16 5.59 -8.73 3.83
CA ALA A 16 5.43 -9.16 2.44
C ALA A 16 4.96 -7.96 1.61
N LEU A 17 5.77 -7.56 0.64
CA LEU A 17 5.47 -6.48 -0.28
C LEU A 17 4.86 -7.07 -1.54
N ILE A 18 3.72 -6.51 -1.95
CA ILE A 18 2.96 -6.95 -3.12
C ILE A 18 2.86 -5.77 -4.06
N ASP A 19 3.55 -5.88 -5.20
CA ASP A 19 3.55 -4.85 -6.23
C ASP A 19 2.31 -5.02 -7.12
N CYS A 20 1.39 -4.07 -7.02
CA CYS A 20 0.11 -4.08 -7.73
C CYS A 20 0.21 -3.23 -9.00
N PRO A 21 0.15 -3.83 -10.21
CA PRO A 21 0.22 -3.07 -11.45
C PRO A 21 -1.10 -2.31 -11.71
N GLY A 22 -0.99 -1.02 -12.00
CA GLY A 22 -2.11 -0.08 -12.04
C GLY A 22 -2.96 -0.03 -13.32
N HIS A 23 -2.83 -1.02 -14.22
CA HIS A 23 -3.66 -1.04 -15.43
C HIS A 23 -5.04 -1.64 -15.12
N ALA A 24 -6.11 -1.09 -15.70
CA ALA A 24 -7.50 -1.48 -15.37
C ALA A 24 -7.78 -2.99 -15.45
N GLY A 25 -7.07 -3.72 -16.32
CA GLY A 25 -7.19 -5.18 -16.44
C GLY A 25 -6.68 -5.99 -15.23
N LEU A 26 -5.95 -5.36 -14.31
CA LEU A 26 -5.27 -6.00 -13.18
C LEU A 26 -5.95 -5.75 -11.83
N ILE A 27 -6.88 -4.81 -11.77
CA ILE A 27 -7.60 -4.45 -10.54
C ILE A 27 -8.36 -5.65 -9.97
N ARG A 28 -8.87 -6.56 -10.81
CA ARG A 28 -9.53 -7.79 -10.36
C ARG A 28 -8.59 -8.72 -9.58
N ALA A 29 -7.31 -8.80 -9.98
CA ALA A 29 -6.32 -9.59 -9.26
C ALA A 29 -5.98 -8.94 -7.91
N VAL A 30 -5.87 -7.61 -7.88
CA VAL A 30 -5.64 -6.83 -6.66
C VAL A 30 -6.82 -6.95 -5.69
N LEU A 31 -8.06 -6.83 -6.18
CA LEU A 31 -9.28 -7.06 -5.40
C LEU A 31 -9.33 -8.47 -4.81
N SER A 32 -8.91 -9.48 -5.56
CA SER A 32 -8.88 -10.87 -5.05
C SER A 32 -7.81 -11.07 -3.97
N ALA A 33 -6.69 -10.37 -4.06
CA ALA A 33 -5.60 -10.39 -3.07
C ALA A 33 -5.80 -9.42 -1.90
N SER A 34 -6.79 -8.53 -2.00
CA SER A 34 -6.98 -7.42 -1.06
C SER A 34 -7.34 -7.84 0.37
N THR A 35 -7.95 -9.01 0.52
CA THR A 35 -8.29 -9.62 1.82
C THR A 35 -7.06 -9.94 2.66
N VAL A 36 -5.87 -9.97 2.05
CA VAL A 36 -4.59 -10.28 2.70
C VAL A 36 -3.78 -9.00 3.01
N PHE A 37 -4.27 -7.81 2.64
CA PHE A 37 -3.54 -6.56 2.85
C PHE A 37 -3.80 -5.97 4.24
N ASP A 38 -2.77 -5.98 5.09
CA ASP A 38 -2.81 -5.34 6.41
C ASP A 38 -2.65 -3.81 6.35
N MET A 39 -1.86 -3.33 5.37
CA MET A 39 -1.54 -1.92 5.14
C MET A 39 -1.27 -1.67 3.66
N ALA A 40 -1.34 -0.40 3.23
CA ALA A 40 -1.00 0.00 1.87
C ALA A 40 0.02 1.14 1.85
N ILE A 41 0.95 1.09 0.89
CA ILE A 41 1.83 2.21 0.56
C ILE A 41 1.44 2.70 -0.83
N VAL A 42 1.04 3.96 -0.94
CA VAL A 42 0.61 4.58 -2.19
C VAL A 42 1.60 5.65 -2.60
N VAL A 43 2.20 5.49 -3.77
CA VAL A 43 3.13 6.48 -4.32
C VAL A 43 2.36 7.49 -5.18
N VAL A 44 2.51 8.77 -4.85
CA VAL A 44 1.92 9.91 -5.56
C VAL A 44 3.05 10.78 -6.09
N GLU A 45 2.95 11.21 -7.34
CA GLU A 45 3.96 12.11 -7.92
C GLU A 45 3.69 13.56 -7.50
N ALA A 46 4.73 14.26 -7.00
CA ALA A 46 4.60 15.62 -6.49
C ALA A 46 4.22 16.64 -7.58
N SER A 47 4.81 16.53 -8.77
CA SER A 47 4.57 17.42 -9.90
C SER A 47 3.19 17.22 -10.54
N SER A 48 2.82 15.96 -10.77
CA SER A 48 1.60 15.56 -11.49
C SER A 48 0.38 15.39 -10.57
N GLY A 49 0.59 15.32 -9.24
CA GLY A 49 -0.46 15.10 -8.26
C GLY A 49 -1.16 13.74 -8.39
N ILE A 50 -2.41 13.68 -7.97
CA ILE A 50 -3.22 12.45 -8.03
C ILE A 50 -3.74 12.26 -9.46
N GLN A 51 -3.22 11.24 -10.12
CA GLN A 51 -3.67 10.80 -11.44
C GLN A 51 -4.85 9.82 -11.31
N PRO A 52 -5.63 9.56 -12.38
CA PRO A 52 -6.78 8.64 -12.34
C PRO A 52 -6.42 7.25 -11.78
N GLN A 53 -5.27 6.70 -12.19
CA GLN A 53 -4.76 5.42 -11.64
C GLN A 53 -4.50 5.51 -10.14
N THR A 54 -3.88 6.59 -9.67
CA THR A 54 -3.61 6.79 -8.24
C THR A 54 -4.91 6.95 -7.45
N ALA A 55 -5.91 7.64 -8.01
CA ALA A 55 -7.24 7.78 -7.41
C ALA A 55 -7.93 6.41 -7.25
N GLU A 56 -7.86 5.55 -8.26
CA GLU A 56 -8.38 4.18 -8.18
C GLU A 56 -7.71 3.37 -7.06
N HIS A 57 -6.37 3.40 -6.95
CA HIS A 57 -5.68 2.70 -5.85
C HIS A 57 -6.04 3.28 -4.48
N LEU A 58 -6.16 4.60 -4.35
CA LEU A 58 -6.58 5.23 -3.10
C LEU A 58 -8.01 4.83 -2.71
N LEU A 59 -8.91 4.72 -3.67
CA LEU A 59 -10.27 4.21 -3.44
C LEU A 59 -10.27 2.74 -2.99
N LEU A 60 -9.42 1.90 -3.59
CA LEU A 60 -9.26 0.52 -3.11
C LEU A 60 -8.73 0.50 -1.68
N CYS A 61 -7.72 1.33 -1.37
CA CYS A 61 -7.14 1.41 -0.03
C CYS A 61 -8.17 1.88 1.01
N SER A 62 -9.09 2.78 0.65
CA SER A 62 -10.15 3.22 1.58
C SER A 62 -11.17 2.13 1.88
N ILE A 63 -11.33 1.14 0.99
CA ILE A 63 -12.18 -0.02 1.23
C ILE A 63 -11.46 -1.07 2.11
N PHE A 64 -10.18 -1.34 1.84
CA PHE A 64 -9.47 -2.46 2.50
C PHE A 64 -8.77 -2.08 3.79
N CYS A 65 -8.07 -0.95 3.81
CA CYS A 65 -7.22 -0.55 4.92
C CYS A 65 -7.27 0.98 5.19
N PRO A 66 -8.46 1.60 5.35
CA PRO A 66 -8.62 3.05 5.41
C PRO A 66 -7.79 3.74 6.50
N LYS A 67 -7.48 3.03 7.60
CA LYS A 67 -6.70 3.55 8.74
C LYS A 67 -5.20 3.31 8.63
N ARG A 68 -4.74 2.56 7.62
CA ARG A 68 -3.38 2.00 7.53
C ARG A 68 -2.80 2.23 6.14
N VAL A 69 -2.85 3.47 5.69
CA VAL A 69 -2.29 3.90 4.40
C VAL A 69 -1.10 4.84 4.65
N ILE A 70 0.03 4.56 4.00
CA ILE A 70 1.20 5.43 3.96
C ILE A 70 1.25 6.03 2.56
N VAL A 71 1.24 7.36 2.46
CA VAL A 71 1.36 8.04 1.17
C VAL A 71 2.79 8.51 0.99
N VAL A 72 3.41 8.13 -0.12
CA VAL A 72 4.75 8.56 -0.49
C VAL A 72 4.63 9.60 -1.59
N LEU A 73 5.03 10.84 -1.32
CA LEU A 73 5.05 11.90 -2.31
C LEU A 73 6.42 11.89 -3.01
N ASN A 74 6.49 11.27 -4.18
CA ASN A 74 7.71 11.06 -4.95
C ASN A 74 8.02 12.23 -5.91
N LYS A 75 9.26 12.33 -6.36
CA LYS A 75 9.78 13.35 -7.30
C LYS A 75 9.69 14.78 -6.78
N ILE A 76 9.93 14.97 -5.47
CA ILE A 76 9.96 16.31 -4.87
C ILE A 76 11.06 17.20 -5.48
N ASP A 77 12.08 16.61 -6.09
CA ASP A 77 13.14 17.30 -6.82
C ASP A 77 12.65 18.07 -8.06
N LEU A 78 11.47 17.72 -8.59
CA LEU A 78 10.84 18.41 -9.71
C LEU A 78 9.99 19.62 -9.27
N VAL A 79 9.88 19.85 -7.96
CA VAL A 79 9.03 20.89 -7.37
C VAL A 79 9.90 21.77 -6.46
N LYS A 80 9.56 23.05 -6.32
CA LYS A 80 10.24 23.94 -5.38
C LYS A 80 9.92 23.55 -3.94
N GLU A 81 10.91 23.63 -3.07
CA GLU A 81 10.80 23.25 -1.65
C GLU A 81 9.67 23.99 -0.91
N ASN A 82 9.46 25.26 -1.23
CA ASN A 82 8.38 26.08 -0.66
C ASN A 82 6.97 25.67 -1.11
N GLU A 83 6.84 24.87 -2.17
CA GLU A 83 5.55 24.38 -2.67
C GLU A 83 5.17 23.01 -2.08
N ILE A 84 6.14 22.25 -1.55
CA ILE A 84 5.94 20.92 -0.96
C ILE A 84 4.85 20.92 0.13
N PRO A 85 4.81 21.87 1.09
CA PRO A 85 3.76 21.89 2.11
C PRO A 85 2.37 22.10 1.52
N ASN A 86 2.25 22.91 0.47
CA ASN A 86 0.99 23.18 -0.19
C ASN A 86 0.49 21.96 -0.96
N ILE A 87 1.38 21.26 -1.68
CA ILE A 87 1.07 20.00 -2.37
C ILE A 87 0.67 18.93 -1.37
N THR A 88 1.43 18.78 -0.28
CA THR A 88 1.13 17.85 0.81
C THR A 88 -0.27 18.10 1.38
N LYS A 89 -0.65 19.37 1.59
CA LYS A 89 -1.99 19.75 2.05
C LYS A 89 -3.08 19.40 1.05
N LYS A 90 -2.83 19.58 -0.26
CA LYS A 90 -3.77 19.18 -1.33
C LYS A 90 -3.97 17.67 -1.35
N VAL A 91 -2.89 16.89 -1.29
CA VAL A 91 -2.95 15.42 -1.23
C VAL A 91 -3.68 14.97 0.03
N ARG A 92 -3.39 15.57 1.20
CA ARG A 92 -4.07 15.27 2.46
C ARG A 92 -5.59 15.47 2.35
N LYS A 93 -6.04 16.59 1.78
CA LYS A 93 -7.47 16.83 1.55
C LYS A 93 -8.10 15.78 0.63
N ALA A 94 -7.39 15.38 -0.42
CA ALA A 94 -7.90 14.40 -1.37
C ALA A 94 -8.02 12.99 -0.76
N ILE A 95 -7.05 12.54 0.04
CA ILE A 95 -7.13 11.22 0.69
C ILE A 95 -8.24 11.19 1.74
N ILE A 96 -8.44 12.27 2.49
CA ILE A 96 -9.55 12.40 3.46
C ILE A 96 -10.89 12.33 2.73
N ALA A 97 -11.03 13.03 1.60
CA ALA A 97 -12.25 13.00 0.79
C ALA A 97 -12.57 11.59 0.25
N LEU A 98 -11.56 10.74 0.07
CA LEU A 98 -11.71 9.34 -0.36
C LEU A 98 -11.99 8.36 0.81
N GLY A 99 -12.03 8.84 2.06
CA GLY A 99 -12.30 8.03 3.25
C GLY A 99 -11.06 7.40 3.89
N ILE A 100 -9.86 7.85 3.51
CA ILE A 100 -8.61 7.45 4.17
C ILE A 100 -8.41 8.31 5.43
N ALA A 101 -7.87 7.73 6.49
CA ALA A 101 -7.67 8.40 7.76
C ALA A 101 -6.80 9.67 7.62
N GLU A 102 -7.23 10.75 8.27
CA GLU A 102 -6.50 12.02 8.30
C GLU A 102 -5.09 11.87 8.90
N GLU A 103 -4.92 10.93 9.83
CA GLU A 103 -3.65 10.62 10.50
C GLU A 103 -2.64 9.94 9.58
N SER A 104 -3.03 9.58 8.35
CA SER A 104 -2.17 8.84 7.42
C SER A 104 -0.88 9.62 7.15
N PRO A 105 0.30 8.98 7.33
CA PRO A 105 1.57 9.64 7.11
C PRO A 105 1.76 9.93 5.61
N ILE A 106 2.23 11.15 5.31
CA ILE A 106 2.62 11.57 3.97
C ILE A 106 4.12 11.87 4.01
N VAL A 107 4.92 11.06 3.32
CA VAL A 107 6.38 11.16 3.32
C VAL A 107 6.85 11.73 1.98
N PRO A 108 7.34 12.98 1.93
CA PRO A 108 7.96 13.56 0.75
C PRO A 108 9.35 12.96 0.53
N LEU A 109 9.62 12.43 -0.67
CA LEU A 109 10.93 11.90 -1.02
C LEU A 109 11.24 12.02 -2.53
N SER A 110 12.52 11.91 -2.87
CA SER A 110 12.97 11.72 -4.25
C SER A 110 13.64 10.36 -4.38
N LEU A 111 13.08 9.47 -5.20
CA LEU A 111 13.72 8.19 -5.51
C LEU A 111 14.93 8.32 -6.44
N LEU A 112 15.12 9.46 -7.10
CA LEU A 112 16.29 9.71 -7.96
C LEU A 112 17.50 10.20 -7.15
N LYS A 113 17.25 10.99 -6.10
CA LYS A 113 18.25 11.46 -5.14
C LYS A 113 17.96 10.81 -3.80
N ILE A 114 18.32 9.53 -3.70
CA ILE A 114 18.21 8.79 -2.45
C ILE A 114 19.29 9.30 -1.50
N GLU A 115 18.91 10.26 -0.66
CA GLU A 115 19.70 10.66 0.50
C GLU A 115 19.41 9.68 1.66
N GLU A 116 20.45 9.30 2.40
CA GLU A 116 20.34 8.34 3.52
C GLU A 116 19.31 8.81 4.57
N ASN A 117 19.23 10.11 4.80
CA ASN A 117 18.30 10.73 5.76
C ASN A 117 16.83 10.48 5.36
N THR A 118 16.50 10.59 4.07
CA THR A 118 15.14 10.42 3.56
C THR A 118 14.68 8.97 3.63
N LEU A 119 15.59 8.02 3.37
CA LEU A 119 15.31 6.60 3.59
C LEU A 119 15.07 6.31 5.06
N HIS A 120 15.87 6.89 5.95
CA HIS A 120 15.71 6.71 7.38
C HIS A 120 14.35 7.21 7.87
N GLU A 121 13.86 8.35 7.36
CA GLU A 121 12.52 8.86 7.67
C GLU A 121 11.43 7.89 7.22
N LEU A 122 11.49 7.39 5.98
CA LEU A 122 10.54 6.40 5.48
C LEU A 122 10.56 5.12 6.33
N MET A 123 11.75 4.62 6.68
CA MET A 123 11.90 3.43 7.52
C MET A 123 11.37 3.65 8.95
N CYS A 124 11.52 4.85 9.50
CA CYS A 124 10.97 5.24 10.79
C CYS A 124 9.44 5.26 10.76
N VAL A 125 8.85 5.86 9.71
CA VAL A 125 7.39 5.87 9.50
C VAL A 125 6.87 4.44 9.31
N LEU A 126 7.51 3.65 8.45
CA LEU A 126 7.16 2.25 8.24
C LEU A 126 7.15 1.49 9.56
N THR A 127 8.23 1.61 10.35
CA THR A 127 8.36 0.93 11.65
C THR A 127 7.23 1.30 12.62
N LYS A 128 6.83 2.58 12.67
CA LYS A 128 5.75 3.05 13.55
C LYS A 128 4.37 2.63 13.05
N SER A 129 4.20 2.54 11.74
CA SER A 129 2.94 2.18 11.10
C SER A 129 2.76 0.67 10.91
N VAL A 130 3.77 -0.16 11.22
CA VAL A 130 3.64 -1.61 11.12
C VAL A 130 2.53 -2.09 12.05
N TYR A 131 1.48 -2.60 11.45
CA TYR A 131 0.39 -3.26 12.15
C TYR A 131 0.66 -4.75 12.29
N GLU A 132 0.36 -5.29 13.47
CA GLU A 132 0.43 -6.72 13.74
C GLU A 132 -1.00 -7.28 13.75
N PRO A 133 -1.38 -8.11 12.77
CA PRO A 133 -2.71 -8.71 12.75
C PRO A 133 -2.86 -9.70 13.91
N LEU A 134 -3.98 -9.58 14.62
CA LEU A 134 -4.38 -10.57 15.62
C LEU A 134 -4.65 -11.89 14.90
N ARG A 135 -3.79 -12.88 15.11
CA ARG A 135 -3.98 -14.24 14.61
C ARG A 135 -4.67 -15.06 15.68
N GLU A 136 -5.95 -15.37 15.46
CA GLU A 136 -6.61 -16.40 16.26
C GLU A 136 -6.13 -17.79 15.80
N ASN A 137 -5.38 -18.47 16.67
CA ASN A 137 -4.85 -19.82 16.38
C ASN A 137 -5.91 -20.95 16.56
N SER A 138 -7.15 -20.60 16.91
CA SER A 138 -8.24 -21.54 17.18
C SER A 138 -9.16 -21.80 15.98
N GLY A 139 -8.92 -21.14 14.83
CA GLY A 139 -9.69 -21.34 13.60
C GLY A 139 -9.12 -22.44 12.71
N SER A 140 -10.00 -23.12 11.96
CA SER A 140 -9.60 -24.03 10.88
C SER A 140 -8.80 -23.26 9.81
N CYS A 141 -7.64 -23.78 9.44
CA CYS A 141 -6.81 -23.19 8.40
C CYS A 141 -7.46 -23.42 7.03
N TRP A 142 -7.97 -22.35 6.42
CA TRP A 142 -8.52 -22.41 5.06
C TRP A 142 -7.37 -22.37 4.04
N VAL A 143 -6.95 -23.54 3.58
CA VAL A 143 -5.97 -23.65 2.50
C VAL A 143 -6.69 -23.45 1.16
N ILE A 144 -6.52 -22.28 0.54
CA ILE A 144 -6.96 -22.05 -0.84
C ILE A 144 -5.96 -22.74 -1.78
N LYS A 145 -6.21 -24.02 -2.10
CA LYS A 145 -5.52 -24.70 -3.21
C LYS A 145 -6.14 -24.28 -4.53
N THR A 146 -5.49 -23.39 -5.26
CA THR A 146 -5.77 -23.17 -6.68
C THR A 146 -5.28 -24.38 -7.47
N PHE A 147 -6.15 -25.36 -7.72
CA PHE A 147 -5.89 -26.45 -8.64
C PHE A 147 -6.00 -25.94 -10.07
N HIS A 148 -4.87 -25.88 -10.79
CA HIS A 148 -4.90 -25.89 -12.24
C HIS A 148 -5.26 -27.31 -12.68
N HIS A 149 -6.46 -27.45 -13.26
CA HIS A 149 -7.08 -28.65 -13.84
C HIS A 149 -7.78 -29.67 -12.90
N ILE A 150 -9.06 -29.90 -13.25
CA ILE A 150 -10.00 -30.98 -12.87
C ILE A 150 -10.90 -30.71 -11.66
N SER A 151 -12.15 -30.36 -12.00
CA SER A 151 -13.43 -30.54 -11.29
C SER A 151 -13.41 -31.02 -9.83
N GLY A 152 -13.86 -30.15 -8.93
CA GLY A 152 -14.35 -30.52 -7.60
C GLY A 152 -13.91 -29.58 -6.49
N LEU A 153 -14.85 -28.83 -5.91
CA LEU A 153 -14.65 -28.16 -4.62
C LEU A 153 -14.76 -29.24 -3.54
N THR A 154 -13.66 -29.63 -2.91
CA THR A 154 -13.71 -30.46 -1.70
C THR A 154 -13.21 -29.61 -0.54
N VAL A 155 -14.14 -29.26 0.34
CA VAL A 155 -13.86 -28.67 1.65
C VAL A 155 -13.39 -29.82 2.55
N CYS A 156 -12.09 -29.86 2.88
CA CYS A 156 -11.61 -30.74 3.95
C CYS A 156 -11.62 -29.96 5.26
N SER A 157 -12.58 -30.26 6.13
CA SER A 157 -12.46 -30.01 7.57
C SER A 157 -11.66 -31.15 8.19
N SER A 158 -10.64 -30.83 8.99
CA SER A 158 -9.99 -31.77 9.91
C SER A 158 -10.97 -32.31 10.94
#